data_AF-A0A953M8X1-F1
#
_entry.id   AF-A0A953M8X1-F1
#
_cell.length_a   1.000
_cell.length_b   1.000
_cell.length_c   1.000
_cell.angle_alpha   90.00
_cell.angle_beta   90.00
_cell.angle_gamma   90.00
#
_symmetry.space_group_name_H-M   'P 1'
#
loop_
_entity.id
_entity.type
_entity.pdbx_description
1 polymer ?
#
loop_
_entity_poly.entity_id
_entity_poly.type
_entity_poly.pdbx_seq_one_letter_code
_entity_poly.pdbx_strand_id
1 'polypeptide(L)'
;AGIPEDEARNPATIADNVGDNVGDVAGMGADLYESYYGSILATMALGAAAAFSIVGLQGGEAATLGLTLAASPIALAGLGILCSIAGVFTVKAKENATFAQLL
;
A
#
# COMPACT_ATOMS: atom_id res chain seq x y z
N ALA A 1 37.29 9.30 3.95
CA ALA A 1 37.53 10.02 5.22
C ALA A 1 37.88 9.09 6.40
N GLY A 2 37.77 7.75 6.29
CA GLY A 2 38.18 6.83 7.37
C GLY A 2 37.35 6.94 8.66
N ILE A 3 36.21 7.64 8.59
CA ILE A 3 35.24 7.80 9.68
C ILE A 3 34.07 6.85 9.47
N PRO A 4 33.48 6.30 10.54
CA PRO A 4 32.28 5.48 10.49
C PRO A 4 31.07 6.16 9.80
N GLU A 5 30.11 5.34 9.37
CA GLU A 5 28.75 5.75 8.99
C GLU A 5 28.04 6.37 10.20
N ASP A 6 27.19 7.39 9.98
CA ASP A 6 26.50 8.16 11.02
C ASP A 6 27.38 8.81 12.09
N GLU A 7 28.62 9.13 11.76
CA GLU A 7 29.53 9.72 12.73
C GLU A 7 29.24 11.21 12.98
N ALA A 8 29.17 11.60 14.26
CA ALA A 8 28.74 12.93 14.69
C ALA A 8 29.62 14.11 14.21
N ARG A 9 30.88 13.87 13.80
CA ARG A 9 31.73 14.92 13.20
C ARG A 9 31.45 15.13 11.72
N ASN A 10 30.71 14.23 11.07
CA ASN A 10 30.24 14.43 9.72
C ASN A 10 29.00 15.34 9.75
N PRO A 11 29.07 16.58 9.22
CA PRO A 11 27.96 17.53 9.27
C PRO A 11 26.74 17.10 8.43
N ALA A 12 26.88 16.09 7.57
CA ALA A 12 25.79 15.60 6.72
C ALA A 12 24.88 14.59 7.43
N THR A 13 25.28 14.00 8.56
CA THR A 13 24.53 12.92 9.23
C THR A 13 23.15 13.35 9.72
N ILE A 14 23.01 14.60 10.14
CA ILE A 14 21.69 15.16 10.50
C ILE A 14 20.78 15.24 9.26
N ALA A 15 21.32 15.64 8.11
CA ALA A 15 20.54 15.72 6.88
C ALA A 15 20.17 14.33 6.36
N ASP A 16 21.05 13.34 6.54
CA ASP A 16 20.83 11.93 6.19
C ASP A 16 19.68 11.33 7.00
N ASN A 17 19.76 11.40 8.33
CA ASN A 17 18.70 10.91 9.23
C ASN A 17 17.37 11.66 9.06
N VAL A 18 17.40 12.95 8.68
CA VAL A 18 16.19 13.67 8.27
C VAL A 18 15.67 13.15 6.93
N GLY A 19 16.57 12.88 5.98
CA GLY A 19 16.29 12.28 4.69
C GLY A 19 15.57 10.95 4.79
N ASP A 20 16.01 10.04 5.66
CA ASP A 20 15.37 8.73 5.85
C ASP A 20 13.90 8.86 6.30
N ASN A 21 13.62 9.80 7.21
CA ASN A 21 12.25 10.03 7.67
C ASN A 21 11.39 10.72 6.61
N VAL A 22 11.96 11.66 5.84
CA VAL A 22 11.21 12.45 4.85
C VAL A 22 11.00 11.67 3.55
N GLY A 23 12.02 10.95 3.08
CA GLY A 23 11.98 10.15 1.85
C GLY A 23 11.39 8.77 2.11
N ASP A 24 12.09 7.97 2.90
CA ASP A 24 11.80 6.53 3.00
C ASP A 24 10.52 6.26 3.80
N VAL A 25 10.17 7.11 4.76
CA VAL A 25 8.92 6.96 5.52
C VAL A 25 7.79 7.78 4.89
N ALA A 26 7.91 9.10 4.86
CA ALA A 26 6.80 9.94 4.39
C ALA A 26 6.56 9.82 2.89
N GLY A 27 7.63 9.82 2.08
CA GLY A 27 7.55 9.66 0.62
C GLY A 27 7.01 8.29 0.23
N MET A 28 7.61 7.21 0.74
CA MET A 28 7.12 5.85 0.44
C MET A 28 5.68 5.64 0.91
N GLY A 29 5.31 6.18 2.09
CA GLY A 29 3.94 6.10 2.60
C GLY A 29 2.92 6.76 1.67
N ALA A 30 3.25 7.94 1.13
CA ALA A 30 2.40 8.64 0.17
C ALA A 30 2.30 7.91 -1.18
N ASP A 31 3.43 7.40 -1.69
CA ASP A 31 3.49 6.64 -2.94
C ASP A 31 2.65 5.36 -2.88
N LEU A 32 2.79 4.60 -1.78
CA LEU A 32 1.99 3.40 -1.55
C LEU A 32 0.51 3.72 -1.38
N TYR A 33 0.17 4.80 -0.67
CA TYR A 33 -1.22 5.24 -0.56
C TYR A 33 -1.79 5.53 -1.95
N GLU A 34 -1.08 6.30 -2.78
CA GLU A 34 -1.53 6.67 -4.12
C GLU A 34 -1.76 5.47 -5.03
N SER A 35 -0.77 4.59 -5.10
CA SER A 35 -0.86 3.37 -5.90
C SER A 35 -1.98 2.44 -5.40
N TYR A 36 -2.17 2.33 -4.08
CA TYR A 36 -3.19 1.46 -3.48
C TYR A 36 -4.60 1.99 -3.74
N TYR A 37 -4.90 3.25 -3.39
CA TYR A 37 -6.23 3.79 -3.62
C TYR A 37 -6.54 3.91 -5.12
N GLY A 38 -5.53 4.29 -5.93
CA GLY A 38 -5.66 4.48 -7.37
C GLY A 38 -6.04 3.18 -8.08
N SER A 39 -5.39 2.06 -7.74
CA SER A 39 -5.70 0.75 -8.33
C SER A 39 -7.12 0.27 -7.97
N ILE A 40 -7.57 0.50 -6.73
CA ILE A 40 -8.93 0.17 -6.29
C ILE A 40 -9.95 0.99 -7.08
N LEU A 41 -9.82 2.33 -7.09
CA LEU A 41 -10.75 3.21 -7.79
C LEU A 41 -10.80 2.94 -9.30
N ALA A 42 -9.66 2.70 -9.94
CA ALA A 42 -9.60 2.34 -11.36
C ALA A 42 -10.37 1.04 -11.63
N THR A 43 -10.18 0.03 -10.78
CA THR A 43 -10.90 -1.25 -10.90
C THR A 43 -12.41 -1.07 -10.69
N MET A 44 -12.83 -0.22 -9.73
CA MET A 44 -14.24 0.10 -9.51
C MET A 44 -14.87 0.75 -10.74
N ALA A 45 -14.21 1.77 -11.29
CA ALA A 45 -14.69 2.51 -12.46
C ALA A 45 -14.81 1.58 -13.67
N LEU A 46 -13.81 0.73 -13.88
CA LEU A 46 -13.80 -0.26 -14.96
C LEU A 46 -14.94 -1.28 -14.77
N GLY A 47 -15.13 -1.82 -13.56
CA GLY A 47 -16.21 -2.76 -13.25
C GLY A 47 -17.60 -2.16 -13.46
N ALA A 48 -17.80 -0.91 -13.02
CA ALA A 48 -19.05 -0.19 -13.25
C ALA A 48 -19.31 0.04 -14.75
N ALA A 49 -18.31 0.51 -15.50
CA ALA A 49 -18.43 0.77 -16.93
C ALA A 49 -18.64 -0.51 -17.76
N ALA A 50 -17.97 -1.60 -17.36
CA ALA A 50 -18.10 -2.90 -18.02
C ALA A 50 -19.54 -3.44 -17.92
N ALA A 51 -20.21 -3.27 -16.77
CA ALA A 51 -21.59 -3.74 -16.58
C ALA A 51 -22.59 -3.17 -17.60
N PHE A 52 -22.40 -1.91 -18.00
CA PHE A 52 -23.24 -1.26 -19.03
C PHE A 52 -22.83 -1.60 -20.47
N SER A 53 -21.69 -2.24 -20.65
CA SER A 53 -21.17 -2.64 -21.97
C SER A 53 -21.54 -4.08 -22.35
N ILE A 54 -22.15 -4.85 -21.43
CA ILE A 54 -22.50 -6.26 -21.67
C ILE A 54 -23.77 -6.34 -22.52
N VAL A 55 -23.65 -6.97 -23.69
CA VAL A 55 -24.77 -7.21 -24.61
C VAL A 55 -25.79 -8.13 -23.95
N GLY A 56 -27.05 -7.67 -23.87
CA GLY A 56 -28.17 -8.44 -23.31
C GLY A 56 -28.59 -8.04 -21.90
N LEU A 57 -27.79 -7.22 -21.20
CA LEU A 57 -28.17 -6.60 -19.93
C LEU A 57 -28.78 -5.21 -20.20
N GLN A 58 -29.97 -4.93 -19.67
CA GLN A 58 -30.64 -3.64 -19.88
C GLN A 58 -31.13 -3.02 -18.57
N GLY A 59 -31.05 -1.69 -18.50
CA GLY A 59 -31.64 -0.88 -17.44
C GLY A 59 -31.18 -1.28 -16.02
N GLY A 60 -32.14 -1.67 -15.18
CA GLY A 60 -31.93 -1.93 -13.76
C GLY A 60 -30.99 -3.11 -13.47
N GLU A 61 -30.92 -4.10 -14.36
CA GLU A 61 -30.03 -5.26 -14.19
C GLU A 61 -28.56 -4.86 -14.38
N ALA A 62 -28.27 -4.04 -15.40
CA ALA A 62 -26.94 -3.49 -15.63
C ALA A 62 -26.49 -2.59 -14.48
N ALA A 63 -27.41 -1.78 -13.93
CA ALA A 63 -27.12 -0.93 -12.77
C ALA A 63 -26.80 -1.75 -11.51
N THR A 64 -27.55 -2.83 -11.26
CA THR A 64 -27.33 -3.71 -10.10
C THR A 64 -25.99 -4.44 -10.21
N LEU A 65 -25.66 -4.94 -11.40
CA LEU A 65 -24.38 -5.57 -11.67
C LEU A 65 -23.23 -4.56 -11.54
N GLY A 66 -23.38 -3.35 -12.08
CA GLY A 66 -22.39 -2.28 -11.98
C GLY A 66 -22.08 -1.90 -10.54
N LEU A 67 -23.11 -1.81 -9.68
CA LEU A 67 -22.91 -1.57 -8.24
C LEU A 67 -22.14 -2.72 -7.58
N THR A 68 -22.47 -3.95 -7.93
CA THR A 68 -21.84 -5.15 -7.38
C THR A 68 -20.35 -5.24 -7.79
N LEU A 69 -20.05 -4.97 -9.05
CA LEU A 69 -18.68 -4.95 -9.58
C LEU A 69 -17.86 -3.77 -9.06
N ALA A 70 -18.48 -2.62 -8.80
CA ALA A 70 -17.82 -1.50 -8.14
C ALA A 70 -17.55 -1.77 -6.65
N ALA A 71 -18.42 -2.51 -5.96
CA ALA A 71 -18.21 -2.84 -4.55
C ALA A 71 -17.14 -3.94 -4.32
N SER A 72 -16.94 -4.83 -5.30
CA SER A 72 -16.06 -6.00 -5.14
C SER A 72 -14.59 -5.67 -4.84
N PRO A 73 -13.89 -4.72 -5.49
CA PRO A 73 -12.51 -4.40 -5.14
C PRO A 73 -12.37 -3.77 -3.75
N ILE A 74 -13.36 -2.98 -3.29
CA ILE A 74 -13.37 -2.45 -1.92
C ILE A 74 -13.52 -3.59 -0.91
N ALA A 75 -14.43 -4.53 -1.16
CA ALA A 75 -14.63 -5.67 -0.27
C ALA A 75 -13.36 -6.54 -0.18
N LEU A 76 -12.68 -6.76 -1.31
CA LEU A 76 -11.41 -7.47 -1.36
C LEU A 76 -10.30 -6.71 -0.61
N ALA A 77 -10.21 -5.39 -0.79
CA ALA A 77 -9.28 -4.55 -0.05
C ALA A 77 -9.51 -4.63 1.46
N GLY A 78 -10.75 -4.54 1.92
CA GLY A 78 -11.13 -4.69 3.33
C GLY A 78 -10.75 -6.06 3.91
N LEU A 79 -10.99 -7.14 3.17
CA LEU A 79 -10.54 -8.48 3.56
C LEU A 79 -9.01 -8.55 3.63
N GLY A 80 -8.32 -7.95 2.67
CA GLY A 80 -6.86 -7.88 2.64
C GLY A 80 -6.29 -7.18 3.88
N ILE A 81 -6.90 -6.08 4.34
CA ILE A 81 -6.49 -5.39 5.56
C ILE A 81 -6.62 -6.32 6.78
N LEU A 82 -7.73 -7.05 6.91
CA LEU A 82 -7.91 -8.01 8.01
C LEU A 82 -6.87 -9.13 7.97
N CYS A 83 -6.58 -9.67 6.79
CA CYS A 83 -5.54 -10.67 6.60
C CYS A 83 -4.14 -10.11 6.94
N SER A 84 -3.82 -8.88 6.56
CA SER A 84 -2.56 -8.22 6.91
C SER A 84 -2.42 -8.02 8.42
N ILE A 85 -3.48 -7.56 9.10
CA ILE A 85 -3.48 -7.43 10.57
C ILE A 85 -3.20 -8.78 11.22
N ALA A 86 -3.87 -9.85 10.78
CA ALA A 86 -3.62 -11.19 11.29
C ALA A 86 -2.18 -11.65 11.00
N GLY A 87 -1.67 -11.36 9.79
CA GLY A 87 -0.32 -11.71 9.36
C GLY A 87 0.78 -11.07 10.19
N VAL A 88 0.63 -9.81 10.61
CA VAL A 88 1.62 -9.12 11.47
C VAL A 88 1.86 -9.90 12.77
N PHE A 89 0.84 -10.52 13.36
CA PHE A 89 0.99 -11.33 14.57
C PHE A 89 1.69 -12.68 14.34
N THR A 90 1.80 -13.13 13.10
CA THR A 90 2.52 -14.36 12.75
C THR A 90 4.03 -14.14 12.60
N VAL A 91 4.45 -12.92 12.31
CA VAL A 91 5.86 -12.57 12.13
C VAL A 91 6.53 -12.47 13.50
N LYS A 92 7.61 -13.23 13.68
CA LYS A 92 8.42 -13.22 14.91
C LYS A 92 9.89 -12.93 14.56
N ALA A 93 10.43 -11.85 15.12
CA ALA A 93 11.86 -11.59 15.12
C ALA A 93 12.50 -12.18 16.39
N LYS A 94 13.78 -12.56 16.32
CA LYS A 94 14.54 -12.96 17.51
C LYS A 94 14.77 -11.73 18.39
N GLU A 95 14.61 -11.86 19.69
CA GLU A 95 14.70 -10.76 20.67
C GLU A 95 16.04 -10.01 20.68
N ASN A 96 17.11 -10.58 20.09
CA ASN A 96 18.45 -9.97 20.00
C ASN A 96 19.01 -9.98 18.57
N ALA A 97 18.15 -9.90 17.54
CA ALA A 97 18.63 -9.81 16.16
C ALA A 97 19.37 -8.47 15.96
N THR A 98 20.63 -8.53 15.54
CA THR A 98 21.37 -7.32 15.15
C THR A 98 20.86 -6.81 13.80
N PHE A 99 21.06 -5.52 13.48
CA PHE A 99 20.67 -4.97 12.17
C PHE A 99 21.25 -5.78 11.00
N ALA A 100 22.49 -6.27 11.12
CA ALA A 100 23.12 -7.15 10.12
C ALA A 100 22.47 -8.54 9.98
N GLN A 101 21.59 -8.94 10.91
CA GLN A 101 20.79 -10.17 10.84
C GLN A 101 19.35 -9.92 10.39
N LEU A 102 18.95 -8.64 10.29
CA LEU A 102 17.62 -8.19 9.87
C LEU A 102 17.60 -7.61 8.45
N LEU A 103 18.75 -7.09 7.98
CA LEU A 103 19.08 -6.80 6.59
C LEU A 103 19.42 -8.10 5.83
#